data_AF-L1L4L4-F1
#
_entry.id   AF-L1L4L4-F1
#
_cell.length_a   1.000
_cell.length_b   1.000
_cell.length_c   1.000
_cell.angle_alpha   90.00
_cell.angle_beta   90.00
_cell.angle_gamma   90.00
#
_symmetry.space_group_name_H-M   'P 1'
#
loop_
_entity.id
_entity.type
_entity.pdbx_description
1 polymer ?
#
loop_
_entity_poly.entity_id
_entity_poly.type
_entity_poly.pdbx_seq_one_letter_code
_entity_poly.pdbx_strand_id
1 'polypeptide(L)'
;MDWLSPVSGLVGALVGAGLSYLATHSAQAKALADARQARLEAKQDQAVTTLATAFGDLHKHVRSVPDDREPGMSAEDAAMLTAARQAWDEKLQDHIAPARLAIGVIRDRQVRHRLNEAMTLLEVWDSGLVYAFHGRSRVWVLRGVISHAVDCVGAWQREEALPEPNRAFTQARESLAAKQDEWEAIAEAEEEDRLRRRAQREGNGS
;
A
#
# COMPACT_ATOMS: atom_id res chain seq x y z
N MET A 1 26.36 46.57 -64.09
CA MET A 1 26.93 45.65 -63.09
C MET A 1 27.43 46.57 -61.97
N ASP A 2 26.88 46.62 -60.75
CA ASP A 2 26.19 45.64 -59.92
C ASP A 2 25.27 46.37 -58.93
N TRP A 3 24.01 45.94 -58.79
CA TRP A 3 23.03 46.56 -57.86
C TRP A 3 22.30 45.55 -56.96
N LEU A 4 22.73 44.29 -56.94
CA LEU A 4 22.00 43.19 -56.29
C LEU A 4 22.43 42.85 -54.85
N SER A 5 23.20 43.70 -54.18
CA SER A 5 23.82 43.34 -52.88
C SER A 5 23.32 44.08 -51.62
N PRO A 6 22.00 44.23 -51.39
CA PRO A 6 21.49 44.32 -50.02
C PRO A 6 20.42 43.26 -49.66
N VAL A 7 19.88 42.54 -50.64
CA VAL A 7 18.75 41.61 -50.43
C VAL A 7 19.20 40.30 -49.75
N SER A 8 20.47 39.92 -49.91
CA SER A 8 21.05 38.70 -49.32
C SER A 8 21.25 38.77 -47.80
N GLY A 9 21.47 39.96 -47.22
CA GLY A 9 21.67 40.13 -45.77
C GLY A 9 20.38 40.01 -44.94
N LEU A 10 19.24 40.40 -45.51
CA LEU A 10 17.95 40.44 -44.82
C LEU A 10 17.32 39.03 -44.71
N VAL A 11 17.58 38.16 -45.69
CA VAL A 11 17.20 36.74 -45.65
C VAL A 11 18.02 35.98 -44.60
N GLY A 12 19.32 36.28 -44.45
CA GLY A 12 20.17 35.68 -43.41
C GLY A 12 19.71 36.00 -41.99
N ALA A 13 19.24 37.22 -41.73
CA ALA A 13 18.72 37.64 -40.43
C ALA A 13 17.38 36.97 -40.08
N LEU A 14 16.49 36.76 -41.06
CA LEU A 14 15.21 36.05 -40.86
C LEU A 14 15.41 34.55 -40.62
N VAL A 15 16.35 33.91 -41.33
CA VAL A 15 16.71 32.49 -41.09
C VAL A 15 17.40 32.32 -39.74
N GLY A 16 18.31 33.23 -39.35
CA GLY A 16 18.95 33.22 -38.03
C GLY A 16 17.97 33.42 -36.87
N ALA A 17 16.99 34.32 -37.02
CA ALA A 17 15.93 34.52 -36.03
C ALA A 17 14.96 33.31 -35.95
N GLY A 18 14.62 32.69 -37.08
CA GLY A 18 13.79 31.49 -37.12
C GLY A 18 14.44 30.27 -36.47
N LEU A 19 15.73 30.06 -36.69
CA LEU A 19 16.50 29.01 -36.02
C LEU A 19 16.67 29.29 -34.51
N SER A 20 16.85 30.55 -34.13
CA SER A 20 16.92 30.95 -32.72
C SER A 20 15.60 30.69 -31.98
N TYR A 21 14.46 30.97 -32.61
CA TYR A 21 13.14 30.70 -32.04
C TYR A 21 12.91 29.19 -31.82
N LEU A 22 13.21 28.36 -32.83
CA LEU A 22 13.07 26.90 -32.73
C LEU A 22 14.04 26.28 -31.71
N ALA A 23 15.28 26.77 -31.64
CA ALA A 23 16.26 26.35 -30.64
C ALA A 23 15.81 26.71 -29.22
N THR A 24 15.24 27.90 -29.02
CA THR A 24 14.72 28.32 -27.71
C THR A 24 13.50 27.48 -27.31
N HIS A 25 12.59 27.19 -28.24
CA HIS A 25 11.39 26.40 -27.97
C HIS A 25 11.72 24.94 -27.62
N SER A 26 12.68 24.34 -28.31
CA SER A 26 13.17 22.99 -28.01
C SER A 26 13.94 22.93 -26.69
N ALA A 27 14.75 23.94 -26.37
CA ALA A 27 15.43 24.05 -25.08
C ALA A 27 14.43 24.21 -23.92
N GLN A 28 13.37 25.02 -24.09
CA GLN A 28 12.30 25.17 -23.11
C GLN A 28 11.50 23.87 -22.92
N ALA A 29 11.17 23.17 -24.01
CA ALA A 29 10.49 21.89 -23.95
C ALA A 29 11.32 20.83 -23.22
N LYS A 30 12.63 20.79 -23.48
CA LYS A 30 13.57 19.91 -22.78
C LYS A 30 13.69 20.27 -21.30
N ALA A 31 13.88 21.55 -20.96
CA ALA A 31 13.94 22.02 -19.58
C ALA A 31 12.65 21.68 -18.79
N LEU A 32 11.48 21.78 -19.43
CA LEU A 32 10.21 21.38 -18.83
C LEU A 32 10.14 19.86 -18.59
N ALA A 33 10.63 19.05 -19.55
CA ALA A 33 10.68 17.60 -19.42
C ALA A 33 11.63 17.18 -18.29
N ASP A 34 12.83 17.75 -18.24
CA ASP A 34 13.83 17.49 -17.20
C ASP A 34 13.31 17.91 -15.82
N ALA A 35 12.66 19.09 -15.72
CA ALA A 35 12.05 19.53 -14.47
C ALA A 35 10.88 18.64 -14.02
N ARG A 36 10.12 18.08 -14.96
CA ARG A 36 9.08 17.09 -14.64
C ARG A 36 9.72 15.79 -14.14
N GLN A 37 10.77 15.31 -14.80
CA GLN A 37 11.47 14.10 -14.41
C GLN A 37 12.10 14.23 -13.01
N ALA A 38 12.82 15.32 -12.75
CA ALA A 38 13.41 15.60 -11.43
C ALA A 38 12.35 15.67 -10.31
N ARG A 39 11.16 16.23 -10.60
CA ARG A 39 10.04 16.23 -9.63
C ARG A 39 9.48 14.83 -9.37
N LEU A 40 9.59 13.91 -10.33
CA LEU A 40 9.14 12.54 -10.16
C LEU A 40 10.13 11.73 -9.32
N GLU A 41 11.41 11.88 -9.61
CA GLU A 41 12.49 11.28 -8.82
C GLU A 41 12.42 11.77 -7.37
N ALA A 42 12.27 13.07 -7.15
CA ALA A 42 12.13 13.63 -5.80
C ALA A 42 10.90 13.07 -5.04
N LYS A 43 9.77 12.85 -5.73
CA LYS A 43 8.57 12.22 -5.12
C LYS A 43 8.80 10.76 -4.80
N GLN A 44 9.53 10.05 -5.64
CA GLN A 44 9.90 8.65 -5.44
C GLN A 44 10.84 8.50 -4.24
N ASP A 45 11.87 9.34 -4.13
CA ASP A 45 12.80 9.34 -3.00
C ASP A 45 12.09 9.68 -1.68
N GLN A 46 11.17 10.64 -1.71
CA GLN A 46 10.34 10.97 -0.56
C GLN A 46 9.43 9.78 -0.16
N ALA A 47 8.84 9.08 -1.13
CA ALA A 47 8.03 7.90 -0.87
C ALA A 47 8.87 6.77 -0.24
N VAL A 48 10.05 6.48 -0.79
CA VAL A 48 10.98 5.48 -0.25
C VAL A 48 11.38 5.83 1.18
N THR A 49 11.73 7.09 1.45
CA THR A 49 12.11 7.54 2.81
C THR A 49 10.95 7.42 3.81
N THR A 50 9.74 7.77 3.38
CA THR A 50 8.53 7.65 4.21
C THR A 50 8.24 6.18 4.50
N LEU A 51 8.36 5.30 3.50
CA LEU A 51 8.15 3.86 3.66
C LEU A 51 9.20 3.21 4.55
N ALA A 52 10.48 3.58 4.39
CA ALA A 52 11.55 3.08 5.25
C ALA A 52 11.31 3.43 6.73
N THR A 53 10.86 4.66 6.99
CA THR A 53 10.50 5.12 8.34
C THR A 53 9.30 4.34 8.88
N ALA A 54 8.21 4.28 8.11
CA ALA A 54 6.98 3.61 8.52
C ALA A 54 7.20 2.10 8.76
N PHE A 55 7.93 1.40 7.88
CA PHE A 55 8.26 -0.01 8.08
C PHE A 55 9.20 -0.24 9.27
N GLY A 56 10.12 0.69 9.53
CA GLY A 56 10.95 0.66 10.73
C GLY A 56 10.12 0.74 12.01
N ASP A 57 9.13 1.63 12.04
CA ASP A 57 8.24 1.79 13.19
C ASP A 57 7.25 0.64 13.33
N LEU A 58 6.68 0.15 12.24
CA LEU A 58 5.90 -1.09 12.21
C LEU A 58 6.70 -2.27 12.76
N HIS A 59 7.96 -2.43 12.35
CA HIS A 59 8.83 -3.50 12.86
C HIS A 59 9.08 -3.42 14.36
N LYS A 60 9.14 -2.22 14.95
CA LYS A 60 9.25 -2.02 16.40
C LYS A 60 7.92 -2.32 17.09
N HIS A 61 6.81 -1.84 16.54
CA HIS A 61 5.47 -1.98 17.11
C HIS A 61 5.01 -3.44 17.18
N VAL A 62 5.27 -4.24 16.13
CA VAL A 62 4.91 -5.67 16.12
C VAL A 62 5.69 -6.53 17.10
N ARG A 63 6.74 -6.00 17.75
CA ARG A 63 7.47 -6.74 18.79
C ARG A 63 6.68 -6.82 20.09
N SER A 64 5.75 -5.90 20.32
CA SER A 64 4.93 -5.82 21.53
C SER A 64 3.47 -6.16 21.23
N VAL A 65 3.21 -7.00 20.21
CA VAL A 65 1.85 -7.46 19.91
C VAL A 65 1.29 -8.20 21.14
N PRO A 66 0.07 -7.89 21.59
CA PRO A 66 -0.52 -8.57 22.74
C PRO A 66 -0.77 -10.06 22.47
N ASP A 67 -0.53 -10.85 23.51
CA ASP A 67 -0.72 -12.30 23.51
C ASP A 67 -2.19 -12.71 23.40
N ASP A 68 -2.39 -14.02 23.24
CA ASP A 68 -3.71 -14.64 23.22
C ASP A 68 -4.35 -14.74 24.60
N ARG A 69 -5.69 -14.74 24.60
CA ARG A 69 -6.45 -14.95 25.81
C ARG A 69 -6.14 -16.36 26.33
N GLU A 70 -5.60 -16.43 27.53
CA GLU A 70 -5.29 -17.71 28.16
C GLU A 70 -6.54 -18.36 28.79
N PRO A 71 -6.66 -19.70 28.74
CA PRO A 71 -7.69 -20.41 29.49
C PRO A 71 -7.57 -20.13 30.99
N GLY A 72 -8.70 -19.84 31.67
CA GLY A 72 -8.71 -19.58 33.11
C GLY A 72 -8.42 -18.13 33.52
N MET A 73 -8.18 -17.24 32.55
CA MET A 73 -8.03 -15.79 32.78
C MET A 73 -9.28 -15.21 33.44
N SER A 74 -9.08 -14.36 34.47
CA SER A 74 -10.18 -13.68 35.15
C SER A 74 -10.93 -12.71 34.22
N ALA A 75 -12.14 -12.30 34.61
CA ALA A 75 -12.90 -11.32 33.83
C ALA A 75 -12.17 -9.96 33.75
N GLU A 76 -11.50 -9.57 34.83
CA GLU A 76 -10.72 -8.32 34.90
C GLU A 76 -9.50 -8.39 33.98
N ASP A 77 -8.72 -9.47 34.04
CA ASP A 77 -7.56 -9.68 33.16
C ASP A 77 -7.96 -9.73 31.68
N ALA A 78 -9.09 -10.36 31.36
CA ALA A 78 -9.61 -10.42 30.01
C ALA A 78 -10.04 -9.02 29.49
N ALA A 79 -10.62 -8.19 30.36
CA ALA A 79 -10.95 -6.81 30.02
C ALA A 79 -9.69 -5.96 29.81
N MET A 80 -8.67 -6.12 30.66
CA MET A 80 -7.38 -5.45 30.51
C MET A 80 -6.67 -5.86 29.21
N LEU A 81 -6.65 -7.14 28.87
CA LEU A 81 -6.09 -7.63 27.61
C LEU A 81 -6.82 -7.05 26.40
N THR A 82 -8.15 -6.98 26.45
CA THR A 82 -8.97 -6.40 25.38
C THR A 82 -8.64 -4.92 25.19
N ALA A 83 -8.55 -4.14 26.27
CA ALA A 83 -8.17 -2.74 26.22
C ALA A 83 -6.74 -2.55 25.68
N ALA A 84 -5.79 -3.40 26.10
CA ALA A 84 -4.42 -3.38 25.61
C ALA A 84 -4.35 -3.70 24.11
N ARG A 85 -5.16 -4.65 23.62
CA ARG A 85 -5.29 -4.96 22.19
C ARG A 85 -5.85 -3.79 21.39
N GLN A 86 -6.91 -3.14 21.87
CA GLN A 86 -7.48 -1.97 21.21
C GLN A 86 -6.46 -0.83 21.12
N ALA A 87 -5.80 -0.48 22.23
CA ALA A 87 -4.79 0.57 22.24
C ALA A 87 -3.56 0.22 21.36
N TRP A 88 -3.22 -1.06 21.25
CA TRP A 88 -2.16 -1.52 20.35
C TRP A 88 -2.58 -1.41 18.88
N ASP A 89 -3.83 -1.75 18.56
CA ASP A 89 -4.40 -1.66 17.22
C ASP A 89 -4.52 -0.21 16.73
N GLU A 90 -4.98 0.70 17.58
CA GLU A 90 -5.02 2.15 17.27
C GLU A 90 -3.63 2.67 16.86
N LYS A 91 -2.58 2.32 17.62
CA LYS A 91 -1.20 2.67 17.27
C LYS A 91 -0.70 1.98 16.00
N LEU A 92 -1.16 0.76 15.73
CA LEU A 92 -0.84 0.08 14.47
C LEU A 92 -1.39 0.90 13.29
N GLN A 93 -2.63 1.40 13.39
CA GLN A 93 -3.23 2.25 12.35
C GLN A 93 -2.45 3.55 12.14
N ASP A 94 -1.97 4.18 13.21
CA ASP A 94 -1.12 5.38 13.13
C ASP A 94 0.18 5.13 12.35
N HIS A 95 0.71 3.90 12.41
CA HIS A 95 1.90 3.50 11.64
C HIS A 95 1.58 3.09 10.20
N ILE A 96 0.39 2.53 9.94
CA ILE A 96 -0.04 2.12 8.59
C ILE A 96 -0.44 3.32 7.74
N ALA A 97 -1.07 4.34 8.31
CA ALA A 97 -1.60 5.48 7.55
C ALA A 97 -0.52 6.23 6.71
N PRO A 98 0.66 6.59 7.26
CA PRO A 98 1.74 7.20 6.48
C PRO A 98 2.25 6.29 5.36
N ALA A 99 2.34 4.97 5.61
CA ALA A 99 2.75 4.01 4.60
C ALA A 99 1.76 3.97 3.44
N ARG A 100 0.45 3.96 3.71
CA ARG A 100 -0.59 3.98 2.65
C ARG A 100 -0.53 5.24 1.79
N LEU A 101 -0.31 6.41 2.40
CA LEU A 101 -0.15 7.66 1.66
C LEU A 101 1.07 7.61 0.73
N ALA A 102 2.20 7.09 1.21
CA ALA A 102 3.41 6.92 0.41
C ALA A 102 3.23 5.86 -0.70
N ILE A 103 2.54 4.75 -0.42
CA ILE A 103 2.20 3.73 -1.43
C ILE A 103 1.32 4.34 -2.54
N GLY A 104 0.39 5.24 -2.18
CA GLY A 104 -0.51 5.88 -3.12
C GLY A 104 0.19 6.72 -4.20
N VAL A 105 1.38 7.26 -3.92
CA VAL A 105 2.15 8.05 -4.90
C VAL A 105 3.02 7.21 -5.83
N ILE A 106 3.22 5.92 -5.52
CA ILE A 106 3.99 4.99 -6.36
C ILE A 106 3.20 4.76 -7.65
N ARG A 107 3.87 4.96 -8.80
CA ARG A 107 3.25 4.77 -10.12
C ARG A 107 3.11 3.31 -10.51
N ASP A 108 4.12 2.51 -10.19
CA ASP A 108 4.15 1.09 -10.48
C ASP A 108 2.96 0.38 -9.83
N ARG A 109 2.10 -0.21 -10.67
CA ARG A 109 0.86 -0.84 -10.21
C ARG A 109 1.13 -2.14 -9.45
N GLN A 110 2.14 -2.91 -9.83
CA GLN A 110 2.46 -4.18 -9.18
C GLN A 110 3.05 -3.93 -7.79
N VAL A 111 4.02 -3.01 -7.69
CA VAL A 111 4.60 -2.58 -6.40
C VAL A 111 3.49 -2.05 -5.49
N ARG A 112 2.68 -1.11 -5.98
CA ARG A 112 1.58 -0.53 -5.23
C ARG A 112 0.57 -1.60 -4.76
N HIS A 113 0.27 -2.58 -5.60
CA HIS A 113 -0.63 -3.68 -5.23
C HIS A 113 -0.03 -4.54 -4.11
N ARG A 114 1.22 -5.00 -4.24
CA ARG A 114 1.90 -5.82 -3.22
C ARG A 114 2.02 -5.12 -1.87
N LEU A 115 2.37 -3.83 -1.89
CA LEU A 115 2.48 -3.06 -0.65
C LEU A 115 1.13 -2.82 0.01
N ASN A 116 0.08 -2.56 -0.77
CA ASN A 116 -1.28 -2.46 -0.22
C ASN A 116 -1.78 -3.78 0.35
N GLU A 117 -1.49 -4.91 -0.32
CA GLU A 117 -1.80 -6.25 0.19
C GLU A 117 -1.14 -6.47 1.57
N ALA A 118 0.14 -6.09 1.72
CA ALA A 118 0.82 -6.14 3.01
C ALA A 118 0.12 -5.28 4.08
N MET A 119 -0.27 -4.04 3.75
CA MET A 119 -0.96 -3.16 4.69
C MET A 119 -2.34 -3.72 5.08
N THR A 120 -3.10 -4.26 4.12
CA THR A 120 -4.39 -4.89 4.41
C THR A 120 -4.23 -6.07 5.36
N LEU A 121 -3.21 -6.93 5.16
CA LEU A 121 -2.94 -8.04 6.07
C LEU A 121 -2.62 -7.57 7.50
N LEU A 122 -1.90 -6.45 7.64
CA LEU A 122 -1.64 -5.86 8.97
C LEU A 122 -2.91 -5.26 9.59
N GLU A 123 -3.77 -4.60 8.81
CA GLU A 123 -5.01 -4.01 9.34
C GLU A 123 -6.00 -5.06 9.85
N VAL A 124 -6.08 -6.20 9.19
CA VAL A 124 -7.01 -7.29 9.55
C VAL A 124 -6.32 -8.36 10.42
N TRP A 125 -5.23 -8.01 11.10
CA TRP A 125 -4.38 -8.99 11.75
C TRP A 125 -5.12 -9.88 12.76
N ASP A 126 -5.96 -9.33 13.64
CA ASP A 126 -6.59 -10.11 14.73
C ASP A 126 -7.74 -10.98 14.20
N SER A 127 -8.52 -10.49 13.24
CA SER A 127 -9.72 -11.18 12.73
C SER A 127 -9.48 -12.01 11.48
N GLY A 128 -8.60 -11.57 10.58
CA GLY A 128 -8.32 -12.20 9.29
C GLY A 128 -7.16 -13.21 9.32
N LEU A 129 -6.22 -13.08 10.26
CA LEU A 129 -5.00 -13.92 10.27
C LEU A 129 -5.04 -15.09 11.26
N VAL A 130 -6.23 -15.44 11.77
CA VAL A 130 -6.43 -16.49 12.77
C VAL A 130 -5.77 -17.82 12.39
N TYR A 131 -5.86 -18.24 11.12
CA TYR A 131 -5.26 -19.49 10.64
C TYR A 131 -3.74 -19.39 10.47
N ALA A 132 -3.22 -18.21 10.14
CA ALA A 132 -1.78 -17.99 10.03
C ALA A 132 -1.09 -18.10 11.41
N PHE A 133 -1.79 -17.70 12.48
CA PHE A 133 -1.29 -17.76 13.86
C PHE A 133 -1.39 -19.15 14.50
N HIS A 134 -2.13 -20.10 13.90
CA HIS A 134 -2.28 -21.42 14.50
C HIS A 134 -0.94 -22.17 14.57
N GLY A 135 -0.47 -22.42 15.80
CA GLY A 135 0.83 -23.05 16.07
C GLY A 135 2.03 -22.16 15.74
N ARG A 136 1.84 -20.84 15.57
CA ARG A 136 2.91 -19.88 15.25
C ARG A 136 2.79 -18.62 16.08
N SER A 137 3.92 -17.93 16.26
CA SER A 137 3.93 -16.64 16.93
C SER A 137 3.30 -15.55 16.06
N ARG A 138 2.37 -14.76 16.62
CA ARG A 138 1.82 -13.53 16.01
C ARG A 138 2.93 -12.60 15.53
N VAL A 139 3.95 -12.38 16.37
CA VAL A 139 5.13 -11.56 16.05
C VAL A 139 5.83 -12.07 14.79
N TRP A 140 6.01 -13.39 14.66
CA TRP A 140 6.69 -13.99 13.50
C TRP A 140 5.91 -13.75 12.20
N VAL A 141 4.59 -13.96 12.21
CA VAL A 141 3.74 -13.75 11.04
C VAL A 141 3.75 -12.29 10.62
N LEU A 142 3.48 -11.36 11.56
CA LEU A 142 3.42 -9.93 11.27
C LEU A 142 4.77 -9.36 10.82
N ARG A 143 5.87 -9.76 11.46
CA ARG A 143 7.21 -9.39 10.98
C ARG A 143 7.49 -9.92 9.59
N GLY A 144 7.04 -11.12 9.26
CA GLY A 144 7.18 -11.70 7.94
C GLY A 144 6.42 -10.91 6.87
N VAL A 145 5.20 -10.46 7.17
CA VAL A 145 4.42 -9.57 6.29
C VAL A 145 5.17 -8.26 6.04
N ILE A 146 5.67 -7.59 7.11
CA ILE A 146 6.43 -6.34 6.99
C ILE A 146 7.74 -6.56 6.21
N SER A 147 8.45 -7.67 6.47
CA SER A 147 9.71 -7.99 5.79
C SER A 147 9.49 -8.14 4.28
N HIS A 148 8.41 -8.80 3.86
CA HIS A 148 8.08 -8.91 2.43
C HIS A 148 7.81 -7.53 1.80
N ALA A 149 7.14 -6.63 2.52
CA ALA A 149 6.91 -5.26 2.04
C ALA A 149 8.22 -4.46 1.91
N VAL A 150 9.14 -4.61 2.86
CA VAL A 150 10.49 -4.04 2.80
C VAL A 150 11.26 -4.59 1.60
N ASP A 151 11.23 -5.90 1.36
CA ASP A 151 11.88 -6.54 0.22
C ASP A 151 11.30 -6.02 -1.11
N CYS A 152 9.98 -5.84 -1.20
CA CYS A 152 9.32 -5.23 -2.36
C CYS A 152 9.79 -3.81 -2.63
N VAL A 153 9.91 -2.96 -1.60
CA VAL A 153 10.43 -1.58 -1.75
C VAL A 153 11.90 -1.61 -2.18
N GLY A 154 12.71 -2.49 -1.60
CA GLY A 154 14.11 -2.64 -1.96
C GLY A 154 14.30 -3.08 -3.41
N ALA A 155 13.55 -4.08 -3.86
CA ALA A 155 13.57 -4.53 -5.26
C ALA A 155 13.12 -3.42 -6.21
N TRP A 156 12.04 -2.71 -5.87
CA TRP A 156 11.57 -1.56 -6.64
C TRP A 156 12.63 -0.44 -6.75
N GLN A 157 13.32 -0.12 -5.67
CA GLN A 157 14.39 0.90 -5.66
C GLN A 157 15.57 0.50 -6.54
N ARG A 158 15.89 -0.80 -6.60
CA ARG A 158 16.98 -1.35 -7.44
C ARG A 158 16.54 -1.67 -8.86
N GLU A 159 15.30 -1.36 -9.21
CA GLU A 159 14.68 -1.71 -10.50
C GLU A 159 14.75 -3.22 -10.82
N GLU A 160 14.67 -4.04 -9.77
CA GLU A 160 14.69 -5.50 -9.84
C GLU A 160 13.28 -6.08 -9.95
N ALA A 161 13.20 -7.34 -10.34
CA ALA A 161 11.95 -8.09 -10.27
C ALA A 161 11.44 -8.16 -8.82
N LEU A 162 10.13 -8.01 -8.64
CA LEU A 162 9.52 -8.12 -7.32
C LEU A 162 9.78 -9.51 -6.72
N PRO A 163 10.14 -9.58 -5.43
CA PRO A 163 10.45 -10.84 -4.78
C PRO A 163 9.22 -11.73 -4.71
N GLU A 164 9.44 -13.04 -4.68
CA GLU A 164 8.38 -13.97 -4.35
C GLU A 164 7.90 -13.76 -2.90
N PRO A 165 6.60 -13.96 -2.61
CA PRO A 165 6.08 -13.91 -1.26
C PRO A 165 6.81 -14.86 -0.31
N ASN A 166 7.28 -14.32 0.81
CA ASN A 166 7.84 -15.17 1.85
C ASN A 166 6.75 -16.02 2.52
N ARG A 167 7.17 -17.07 3.24
CA ARG A 167 6.25 -18.04 3.84
C ARG A 167 5.20 -17.41 4.75
N ALA A 168 5.59 -16.45 5.58
CA ALA A 168 4.68 -15.78 6.50
C ALA A 168 3.63 -14.95 5.75
N PHE A 169 4.03 -14.23 4.71
CA PHE A 169 3.14 -13.47 3.85
C PHE A 169 2.13 -14.39 3.13
N THR A 170 2.61 -15.48 2.54
CA THR A 170 1.75 -16.47 1.88
C THR A 170 0.71 -17.04 2.85
N GLN A 171 1.12 -17.41 4.05
CA GLN A 171 0.22 -17.94 5.09
C GLN A 171 -0.78 -16.90 5.59
N ALA A 172 -0.35 -15.65 5.75
CA ALA A 172 -1.24 -14.55 6.11
C ALA A 172 -2.32 -14.34 5.03
N ARG A 173 -1.92 -14.36 3.77
CA ARG A 173 -2.83 -14.24 2.62
C ARG A 173 -3.83 -15.40 2.55
N GLU A 174 -3.35 -16.63 2.69
CA GLU A 174 -4.21 -17.83 2.73
C GLU A 174 -5.20 -17.78 3.90
N SER A 175 -4.74 -17.33 5.08
CA SER A 175 -5.61 -17.16 6.24
C SER A 175 -6.70 -16.12 5.99
N LEU A 176 -6.36 -14.97 5.40
CA LEU A 176 -7.34 -13.94 5.10
C LEU A 176 -8.37 -14.44 4.07
N ALA A 177 -7.93 -15.13 3.02
CA ALA A 177 -8.84 -15.72 2.04
C ALA A 177 -9.82 -16.70 2.70
N ALA A 178 -9.32 -17.64 3.51
CA ALA A 178 -10.18 -18.58 4.23
C ALA A 178 -11.16 -17.88 5.18
N LYS A 179 -10.74 -16.78 5.82
CA LYS A 179 -11.63 -15.98 6.68
C LYS A 179 -12.69 -15.21 5.91
N GLN A 180 -12.37 -14.72 4.72
CA GLN A 180 -13.33 -14.08 3.84
C GLN A 180 -14.41 -15.07 3.39
N ASP A 181 -14.01 -16.29 3.00
CA ASP A 181 -14.94 -17.36 2.64
C ASP A 181 -15.89 -17.71 3.80
N GLU A 182 -15.37 -17.75 5.03
CA GLU A 182 -16.19 -17.98 6.23
C GLU A 182 -17.17 -16.84 6.52
N TRP A 183 -16.73 -15.58 6.41
CA TRP A 183 -17.61 -14.43 6.62
C TRP A 183 -18.71 -14.36 5.57
N GLU A 184 -18.40 -14.69 4.32
CA GLU A 184 -19.39 -14.77 3.24
C GLU A 184 -20.43 -15.86 3.51
N ALA A 185 -19.99 -17.06 3.87
CA ALA A 185 -20.90 -18.17 4.21
C ALA A 185 -21.81 -17.84 5.42
N ILE A 186 -21.29 -17.15 6.44
CA ILE A 186 -22.09 -16.70 7.59
C ILE A 186 -23.12 -15.66 7.14
N ALA A 187 -22.71 -14.68 6.33
CA ALA A 187 -23.60 -13.62 5.84
C ALA A 187 -24.75 -14.19 4.97
N GLU A 188 -24.46 -15.17 4.12
CA GLU A 188 -25.47 -15.87 3.33
C GLU A 188 -26.47 -16.63 4.21
N ALA A 189 -25.97 -17.37 5.21
CA ALA A 189 -26.83 -18.10 6.15
C ALA A 189 -27.74 -17.17 6.97
N GLU A 190 -27.21 -16.03 7.42
CA GLU A 190 -28.01 -15.02 8.14
C GLU A 190 -29.10 -14.40 7.25
N GLU A 191 -28.79 -14.16 5.97
CA GLU A 191 -29.75 -13.64 5.00
C GLU A 191 -30.87 -14.66 4.72
N GLU A 192 -30.53 -15.93 4.52
CA GLU A 192 -31.51 -17.00 4.37
C GLU A 192 -32.45 -17.11 5.57
N ASP A 193 -31.89 -17.08 6.78
CA ASP A 193 -32.67 -17.13 8.02
C ASP A 193 -33.57 -15.91 8.17
N ARG A 194 -33.11 -14.72 7.75
CA ARG A 194 -33.91 -13.50 7.72
C ARG A 194 -35.10 -13.65 6.76
N LEU A 195 -34.88 -14.20 5.57
CA LEU A 195 -35.93 -14.45 4.58
C LEU A 195 -36.93 -15.51 5.07
N ARG A 196 -36.46 -16.61 5.67
CA ARG A 196 -37.32 -17.64 6.29
C ARG A 196 -38.22 -17.06 7.37
N ARG A 197 -37.67 -16.23 8.27
CA ARG A 197 -38.44 -15.58 9.34
C ARG A 197 -39.49 -14.61 8.80
N ARG A 198 -39.21 -13.91 7.68
CA ARG A 198 -40.20 -13.05 7.00
C ARG A 198 -41.34 -13.88 6.41
N ALA A 199 -41.01 -14.95 5.68
CA ALA A 199 -42.01 -15.84 5.10
C ALA A 199 -42.93 -16.50 6.17
N GLN A 200 -42.37 -16.89 7.31
CA GLN A 200 -43.15 -17.42 8.44
C GLN A 200 -44.09 -16.39 9.08
N ARG A 201 -43.68 -15.11 9.13
CA ARG A 201 -44.52 -14.03 9.65
C ARG A 201 -45.66 -13.68 8.71
N GLU A 202 -45.42 -13.68 7.41
CA GLU A 202 -46.44 -13.45 6.38
C GLU A 202 -47.43 -14.63 6.30
N GLY A 203 -46.94 -15.87 6.43
CA GLY A 203 -47.77 -17.08 6.42
C GLY A 203 -48.66 -17.29 7.66
N ASN A 204 -48.29 -16.76 8.83
CA ASN A 204 -49.10 -16.84 10.06
C ASN A 204 -50.09 -15.65 10.21
N GLY A 205 -50.06 -14.69 9.29
CA GLY A 205 -50.93 -13.51 9.29
C GLY A 205 -52.10 -13.56 8.30
N SER A 206 -52.27 -14.66 7.56
CA SER A 206 -53.41 -14.97 6.68
C SER A 206 -54.22 -16.13 7.24
#